data_AF-A0A8C6FTG6-F1
#
_entry.id   AF-A0A8C6FTG6-F1
#
_cell.length_a   1.000
_cell.length_b   1.000
_cell.length_c   1.000
_cell.angle_alpha   90.00
_cell.angle_beta   90.00
_cell.angle_gamma   90.00
#
_symmetry.space_group_name_H-M   'P 1'
#
loop_
_entity.id
_entity.type
_entity.pdbx_description
1 polymer ?
#
loop_
_entity_poly.entity_id
_entity_poly.type
_entity_poly.pdbx_seq_one_letter_code
_entity_poly.pdbx_strand_id
1 'polypeptide(L)'
;METNDMWLMMRKAYKYAFDKYRDQYNWFFLARPTTFAIIENLKYFLLKKDPSQPFYLGHTVKSGDLEYVSMEGGIVLSIESMKRLNSLLSIPEKCPEQGGMIWKISEDKQLAVCLKYAGVFAENAEDSEGKDIFNTKSVGLFIKEAMTNHPNQRKNSYKGEKWKSNKKEMCKVCAMK
;
A
#
# COMPACT_ATOMS: atom_id res chain seq x y z
N MET A 1 -3.67 -18.88 19.64
CA MET A 1 -2.37 -18.25 19.36
C MET A 1 -2.63 -17.02 18.48
N GLU A 2 -2.95 -15.89 19.11
CA GLU A 2 -3.22 -14.63 18.40
C GLU A 2 -1.88 -14.01 17.98
N THR A 3 -1.49 -14.20 16.72
CA THR A 3 -0.30 -13.58 16.15
C THR A 3 -0.63 -12.14 15.76
N ASN A 4 -0.34 -11.16 16.63
CA ASN A 4 -0.45 -9.74 16.26
C ASN A 4 0.81 -9.24 15.50
N ASP A 5 1.27 -10.03 14.54
CA ASP A 5 2.39 -9.68 13.66
C ASP A 5 1.85 -9.40 12.26
N MET A 6 1.60 -8.11 12.01
CA MET A 6 1.03 -7.61 10.76
C MET A 6 1.95 -7.92 9.57
N TRP A 7 3.26 -7.97 9.77
CA TRP A 7 4.19 -8.32 8.71
C TRP A 7 4.02 -9.76 8.24
N LEU A 8 4.01 -10.70 9.19
CA LEU A 8 3.79 -12.11 8.89
C LEU A 8 2.46 -12.33 8.16
N MET A 9 1.43 -11.60 8.59
CA MET A 9 0.12 -11.57 7.96
C MET A 9 0.18 -11.06 6.51
N MET A 10 0.91 -9.97 6.26
CA MET A 10 1.07 -9.38 4.94
C MET A 10 1.86 -10.27 3.99
N ARG A 11 2.95 -10.90 4.46
CA ARG A 11 3.71 -11.88 3.65
C ARG A 11 2.82 -13.00 3.14
N LYS A 12 1.98 -13.57 4.02
CA LYS A 12 1.01 -14.62 3.65
C LYS A 12 -0.01 -14.11 2.63
N ALA A 13 -0.51 -12.88 2.81
CA ALA A 13 -1.44 -12.27 1.88
C ALA A 13 -0.81 -12.02 0.50
N TYR A 14 0.43 -11.53 0.44
CA TYR A 14 1.16 -11.30 -0.82
C TYR A 14 1.39 -12.60 -1.57
N LYS A 15 1.87 -13.62 -0.86
CA LYS A 15 2.09 -14.95 -1.43
C LYS A 15 0.79 -15.53 -1.99
N TYR A 16 -0.28 -15.50 -1.19
CA TYR A 16 -1.59 -15.99 -1.62
C TYR A 16 -2.12 -15.25 -2.85
N ALA A 17 -2.04 -13.91 -2.84
CA ALA A 17 -2.52 -13.10 -3.94
C ALA A 17 -1.73 -13.38 -5.23
N PHE A 18 -0.40 -13.46 -5.13
CA PHE A 18 0.43 -13.79 -6.30
C PHE A 18 0.13 -15.19 -6.82
N ASP A 19 0.19 -16.22 -5.96
CA ASP A 19 0.01 -17.62 -6.37
C ASP A 19 -1.37 -17.85 -7.02
N LYS A 20 -2.40 -17.12 -6.59
CA LYS A 20 -3.77 -17.25 -7.12
C LYS A 20 -4.07 -16.38 -8.35
N TYR A 21 -3.50 -15.19 -8.42
CA TYR A 21 -3.94 -14.14 -9.36
C TYR A 21 -2.88 -13.71 -10.38
N ARG A 22 -1.63 -14.21 -10.29
CA ARG A 22 -0.53 -13.83 -11.20
C ARG A 22 -0.82 -13.99 -12.69
N ASP A 23 -1.66 -14.95 -13.06
CA ASP A 23 -1.98 -15.25 -14.46
C ASP A 23 -3.21 -14.47 -14.96
N GLN A 24 -3.89 -13.71 -14.08
CA GLN A 24 -5.15 -13.02 -14.37
C GLN A 24 -5.01 -11.49 -14.30
N TYR A 25 -4.01 -10.97 -13.59
CA TYR A 25 -3.87 -9.56 -13.28
C TYR A 25 -2.42 -9.11 -13.33
N ASN A 26 -2.24 -7.88 -13.79
CA ASN A 26 -0.92 -7.28 -14.01
C ASN A 26 -0.48 -6.35 -12.87
N TRP A 27 -1.41 -5.93 -12.02
CA TRP A 27 -1.20 -4.95 -10.98
C TRP A 27 -1.82 -5.40 -9.66
N PHE A 28 -1.11 -5.17 -8.57
CA PHE A 28 -1.52 -5.53 -7.21
C PHE A 28 -1.51 -4.27 -6.35
N PHE A 29 -2.68 -3.89 -5.84
CA PHE A 29 -2.86 -2.76 -4.96
C PHE A 29 -3.00 -3.23 -3.51
N LEU A 30 -2.04 -2.85 -2.68
CA LEU A 30 -2.01 -3.13 -1.25
C LEU A 30 -2.62 -1.95 -0.52
N ALA A 31 -3.67 -2.21 0.26
CA ALA A 31 -4.41 -1.18 0.96
C ALA A 31 -4.71 -1.57 2.42
N ARG A 32 -4.68 -0.58 3.31
CA ARG A 32 -5.24 -0.72 4.65
C ARG A 32 -6.77 -0.62 4.58
N PRO A 33 -7.50 -1.11 5.61
CA PRO A 33 -8.93 -0.85 5.73
C PRO A 33 -9.31 0.64 5.76
N THR A 34 -8.36 1.52 6.09
CA THR A 34 -8.53 2.97 6.15
C THR A 34 -8.07 3.70 4.88
N THR A 35 -7.46 2.99 3.93
CA THR A 35 -6.99 3.58 2.67
C THR A 35 -8.19 3.93 1.80
N PHE A 36 -8.22 5.17 1.32
CA PHE A 36 -9.20 5.65 0.36
C PHE A 36 -8.52 5.91 -0.98
N ALA A 37 -9.03 5.29 -2.04
CA ALA A 37 -8.47 5.41 -3.38
C ALA A 37 -9.60 5.51 -4.42
N ILE A 38 -9.42 6.39 -5.40
CA ILE A 38 -10.26 6.46 -6.60
C ILE A 38 -9.64 5.54 -7.63
N ILE A 39 -10.23 4.35 -7.81
CA ILE A 39 -9.64 3.26 -8.60
C ILE A 39 -9.53 3.63 -10.08
N GLU A 40 -10.44 4.43 -10.61
CA GLU A 40 -10.42 4.93 -11.99
C GLU A 40 -9.19 5.80 -12.27
N ASN A 41 -8.85 6.70 -11.35
CA ASN A 41 -7.65 7.54 -11.46
C ASN A 41 -6.39 6.68 -11.45
N LEU A 42 -6.36 5.67 -10.57
CA LEU A 42 -5.24 4.74 -10.49
C LEU A 42 -5.11 3.93 -11.80
N LYS A 43 -6.20 3.39 -12.34
CA LYS A 43 -6.18 2.68 -13.63
C LYS A 43 -5.63 3.57 -14.74
N TYR A 44 -6.08 4.82 -14.83
CA TYR A 44 -5.62 5.76 -15.84
C TYR A 44 -4.11 6.02 -15.75
N PHE A 45 -3.57 6.13 -14.53
CA PHE A 45 -2.14 6.25 -14.31
C PHE A 45 -1.36 5.01 -14.78
N LEU A 46 -1.85 3.82 -14.43
CA LEU A 46 -1.19 2.55 -14.75
C LEU A 46 -1.25 2.18 -16.24
N LEU A 47 -2.23 2.69 -17.00
CA LEU A 47 -2.34 2.45 -18.46
C LEU A 47 -1.08 2.86 -19.25
N LYS A 48 -0.27 3.78 -18.72
CA LYS A 48 0.95 4.28 -19.37
C LYS A 48 2.22 3.53 -18.96
N LYS A 49 2.10 2.47 -18.16
CA LYS A 49 3.22 1.72 -17.57
C LYS A 49 3.21 0.28 -18.09
N ASP A 50 4.39 -0.25 -18.38
CA ASP A 50 4.55 -1.66 -18.74
C ASP A 50 4.64 -2.53 -17.48
N PRO A 51 3.65 -3.39 -17.18
CA PRO A 51 3.65 -4.20 -15.96
C PRO A 51 4.77 -5.27 -15.94
N SER A 52 5.44 -5.54 -17.07
CA SER A 52 6.63 -6.40 -17.11
C SER A 52 7.85 -5.74 -16.45
N GLN A 53 7.81 -4.44 -16.20
CA GLN A 53 8.83 -3.71 -15.46
C GLN A 53 8.55 -3.72 -13.95
N PRO A 54 9.59 -3.68 -13.10
CA PRO A 54 9.46 -3.81 -11.66
C PRO A 54 9.01 -2.51 -10.97
N PHE A 55 7.75 -2.14 -11.14
CA PHE A 55 7.17 -0.94 -10.53
C PHE A 55 6.77 -1.18 -9.06
N TYR A 56 7.17 -0.25 -8.19
CA TYR A 56 6.75 -0.11 -6.79
C TYR A 56 6.33 1.34 -6.54
N LEU A 57 5.02 1.58 -6.61
CA LEU A 57 4.43 2.91 -6.79
C LEU A 57 3.57 3.30 -5.60
N GLY A 58 3.56 4.59 -5.28
CA GLY A 58 2.63 5.22 -4.36
C GLY A 58 3.18 6.55 -3.87
N HIS A 59 2.88 6.93 -2.63
CA HIS A 59 3.49 8.10 -2.00
C HIS A 59 4.84 7.74 -1.36
N THR A 60 5.94 8.25 -1.92
CA THR A 60 7.29 7.97 -1.42
C THR A 60 7.64 8.78 -0.19
N VAL A 61 8.29 8.13 0.78
CA VAL A 61 8.81 8.72 2.01
C VAL A 61 10.28 8.33 2.16
N LYS A 62 11.10 9.26 2.64
CA LYS A 62 12.51 9.01 2.96
C LYS A 62 12.71 8.96 4.47
N SER A 63 13.42 7.94 4.95
CA SER A 63 13.79 7.76 6.35
C SER A 63 15.24 7.29 6.44
N GLY A 64 16.16 8.22 6.72
CA GLY A 64 17.59 7.99 6.54
C GLY A 64 17.90 7.68 5.07
N ASP A 65 18.66 6.61 4.83
CA ASP A 65 19.03 6.13 3.49
C ASP A 65 17.97 5.22 2.84
N LEU A 66 16.83 4.99 3.51
CA LEU A 66 15.74 4.19 2.99
C LEU A 66 14.64 5.07 2.40
N GLU A 67 14.43 4.92 1.09
CA GLU A 67 13.27 5.44 0.37
C GLU A 67 12.25 4.30 0.18
N TYR A 68 11.00 4.56 0.55
CA TYR A 68 9.93 3.56 0.54
C TYR A 68 8.59 4.20 0.23
N VAL A 69 7.61 3.40 -0.21
CA VAL A 69 6.23 3.86 -0.39
C VAL A 69 5.45 3.66 0.91
N SER A 70 4.84 4.73 1.40
CA SER A 70 3.97 4.69 2.59
C SER A 70 2.71 3.88 2.32
N MET A 71 2.39 2.98 3.24
CA MET A 71 1.17 2.16 3.14
C MET A 71 -0.12 2.95 3.45
N GLU A 72 -0.04 4.18 3.99
CA GLU A 72 -1.22 5.00 4.28
C GLU A 72 -2.04 5.30 3.01
N GLY A 73 -1.35 5.73 1.94
CA GLY A 73 -1.98 6.02 0.65
C GLY A 73 -2.27 4.79 -0.19
N GLY A 74 -1.76 3.62 0.23
CA GLY A 74 -1.76 2.39 -0.54
C GLY A 74 -0.54 2.28 -1.45
N ILE A 75 -0.21 1.04 -1.80
CA ILE A 75 0.98 0.67 -2.57
C ILE A 75 0.54 -0.09 -3.80
N VAL A 76 1.12 0.22 -4.95
CA VAL A 76 0.95 -0.59 -6.16
C VAL A 76 2.23 -1.29 -6.53
N LEU A 77 2.12 -2.59 -6.78
CA LEU A 77 3.18 -3.43 -7.32
C LEU A 77 2.75 -3.97 -8.69
N SER A 78 3.64 -3.89 -9.68
CA SER A 78 3.45 -4.62 -10.93
C SER A 78 3.58 -6.13 -10.72
N ILE A 79 3.14 -6.91 -11.70
CA ILE A 79 3.31 -8.37 -11.71
C ILE A 79 4.78 -8.77 -11.61
N GLU A 80 5.68 -8.05 -12.27
CA GLU A 80 7.12 -8.31 -12.16
C GLU A 80 7.64 -8.04 -10.74
N SER A 81 7.24 -6.93 -10.11
CA SER A 81 7.59 -6.64 -8.71
C SER A 81 7.09 -7.72 -7.76
N MET A 82 5.84 -8.16 -7.91
CA MET A 82 5.26 -9.22 -7.08
C MET A 82 5.97 -10.57 -7.28
N LYS A 83 6.34 -10.89 -8.51
CA LYS A 83 7.13 -12.10 -8.82
C LYS A 83 8.48 -12.09 -8.11
N ARG A 84 9.21 -10.97 -8.19
CA ARG A 84 10.49 -10.81 -7.50
C ARG A 84 10.34 -10.86 -5.98
N LEU A 85 9.34 -10.15 -5.43
CA LEU A 85 9.02 -10.19 -4.00
C LEU A 85 8.75 -11.64 -3.54
N ASN A 86 7.86 -12.36 -4.22
CA ASN A 86 7.48 -13.72 -3.86
C ASN A 86 8.68 -14.68 -3.86
N SER A 87 9.64 -14.49 -4.78
CA SER A 87 10.88 -15.29 -4.80
C SER A 87 11.81 -15.04 -3.60
N LEU A 88 11.69 -13.89 -2.93
CA LEU A 88 12.49 -13.54 -1.76
C LEU A 88 11.79 -13.84 -0.43
N LEU A 89 10.47 -14.03 -0.42
CA LEU A 89 9.70 -14.31 0.81
C LEU A 89 10.13 -15.62 1.51
N SER A 90 10.88 -16.51 0.86
CA SER A 90 11.43 -17.72 1.49
C SER A 90 12.92 -17.63 1.84
N ILE A 91 13.55 -16.47 1.67
CA ILE A 91 14.98 -16.25 1.92
C ILE A 91 15.13 -15.30 3.12
N PRO A 92 15.31 -15.82 4.35
CA PRO A 92 15.32 -15.01 5.57
C PRO A 92 16.35 -13.89 5.57
N GLU A 93 17.52 -14.09 4.94
CA GLU A 93 18.61 -13.12 4.89
C GLU A 93 18.25 -11.89 4.04
N LYS A 94 17.38 -12.06 3.04
CA LYS A 94 16.93 -10.99 2.14
C LYS A 94 15.59 -10.40 2.55
N CYS A 95 14.72 -11.22 3.15
CA CYS A 95 13.41 -10.82 3.60
C CYS A 95 13.06 -11.51 4.94
N PRO A 96 13.50 -10.96 6.08
CA PRO A 96 13.32 -11.57 7.40
C PRO A 96 11.85 -11.70 7.79
N GLU A 97 11.44 -12.87 8.31
CA GLU A 97 10.06 -13.12 8.78
C GLU A 97 9.70 -12.33 10.03
N GLN A 98 10.70 -12.07 10.87
CA GLN A 98 10.57 -11.24 12.05
C GLN A 98 11.32 -9.94 11.79
N GLY A 99 10.62 -8.80 11.90
CA GLY A 99 11.30 -7.51 11.96
C GLY A 99 12.34 -7.55 13.07
N GLY A 100 13.60 -7.23 12.77
CA GLY A 100 14.74 -7.48 13.66
C GLY A 100 14.43 -7.19 15.12
N MET A 101 14.80 -8.12 16.01
CA MET A 101 14.36 -8.21 17.41
C MET A 101 14.69 -6.98 18.29
N ILE A 102 15.48 -6.02 17.79
CA ILE A 102 15.97 -4.87 18.54
C ILE A 102 15.11 -3.61 18.26
N TRP A 103 14.53 -3.46 17.06
CA TRP A 103 13.68 -2.32 16.71
C TRP A 103 12.56 -2.77 15.76
N LYS A 104 11.30 -2.62 16.18
CA LYS A 104 10.14 -2.96 15.34
C LYS A 104 10.02 -1.95 14.19
N ILE A 105 10.59 -2.31 13.04
CA ILE A 105 10.42 -1.59 11.78
C ILE A 105 8.96 -1.73 11.32
N SER A 106 8.38 -0.68 10.73
CA SER A 106 7.02 -0.70 10.16
C SER A 106 6.92 -1.64 8.95
N GLU A 107 5.72 -2.12 8.65
CA GLU A 107 5.49 -3.15 7.64
C GLU A 107 5.82 -2.65 6.21
N ASP A 108 5.62 -1.36 5.95
CA ASP A 108 6.01 -0.71 4.70
C ASP A 108 7.53 -0.61 4.51
N LYS A 109 8.27 -0.30 5.57
CA LYS A 109 9.74 -0.33 5.56
C LYS A 109 10.28 -1.75 5.40
N GLN A 110 9.66 -2.74 6.03
CA GLN A 110 10.04 -4.15 5.85
C GLN A 110 9.81 -4.61 4.41
N LEU A 111 8.67 -4.25 3.81
CA LEU A 111 8.40 -4.47 2.39
C LEU A 111 9.49 -3.82 1.51
N ALA A 112 9.83 -2.56 1.78
CA ALA A 112 10.84 -1.84 1.01
C ALA A 112 12.23 -2.47 1.08
N VAL A 113 12.63 -2.99 2.26
CA VAL A 113 13.89 -3.75 2.40
C VAL A 113 13.88 -4.98 1.50
N CYS A 114 12.81 -5.78 1.53
CA CYS A 114 12.71 -6.97 0.67
C CYS A 114 12.74 -6.60 -0.82
N LEU A 115 12.01 -5.55 -1.22
CA LEU A 115 11.96 -5.09 -2.61
C LEU A 115 13.33 -4.57 -3.08
N LYS A 116 14.09 -3.89 -2.22
CA LYS A 116 15.45 -3.43 -2.54
C LYS A 116 16.39 -4.59 -2.85
N TYR A 117 16.32 -5.69 -2.09
CA TYR A 117 17.08 -6.92 -2.41
C TYR A 117 16.64 -7.59 -3.72
N ALA A 118 15.43 -7.31 -4.18
CA ALA A 118 14.90 -7.75 -5.48
C ALA A 118 15.21 -6.76 -6.62
N GLY A 119 15.95 -5.67 -6.36
CA GLY A 119 16.20 -4.62 -7.34
C GLY A 119 14.93 -3.87 -7.76
N VAL A 120 13.96 -3.75 -6.85
CA VAL A 120 12.72 -2.99 -7.02
C VAL A 120 12.78 -1.79 -6.09
N PHE A 121 12.60 -0.59 -6.65
CA PHE A 121 12.80 0.67 -5.94
C PHE A 121 11.51 1.48 -5.91
N ALA A 122 11.33 2.28 -4.86
CA ALA A 122 10.14 3.11 -4.70
C ALA A 122 10.12 4.22 -5.75
N GLU A 123 8.96 4.46 -6.34
CA GLU A 123 8.72 5.54 -7.30
C GLU A 123 7.48 6.34 -6.87
N ASN A 124 7.61 7.67 -6.81
CA ASN A 124 6.49 8.53 -6.46
C ASN A 124 5.50 8.58 -7.62
N ALA A 125 4.23 8.41 -7.30
CA ALA A 125 3.16 8.45 -8.29
C ALA A 125 2.50 9.83 -8.29
N GLU A 126 2.93 10.67 -9.23
CA GLU A 126 2.40 12.01 -9.49
C GLU A 126 1.68 12.06 -10.85
N ASP A 127 0.67 12.90 -10.96
CA ASP A 127 0.03 13.22 -12.23
C ASP A 127 0.88 14.19 -13.08
N SER A 128 0.38 14.54 -14.26
CA SER A 128 1.08 15.46 -15.19
C SER A 128 1.24 16.88 -14.64
N GLU A 129 0.52 17.25 -13.59
CA GLU A 129 0.62 18.53 -12.91
C GLU A 129 1.50 18.46 -11.66
N GLY A 130 2.13 17.31 -11.39
CA GLY A 130 2.97 17.08 -10.21
C GLY A 130 2.17 16.87 -8.91
N LYS A 131 0.87 16.52 -9.01
CA LYS A 131 0.05 16.23 -7.83
C LYS A 131 0.10 14.74 -7.50
N ASP A 132 0.22 14.44 -6.21
CA ASP A 132 0.17 13.06 -5.71
C ASP A 132 -1.12 12.36 -6.14
N ILE A 133 -0.98 11.19 -6.76
CA ILE A 133 -2.10 10.30 -7.11
C ILE A 133 -2.60 9.55 -5.87
N PHE A 134 -1.68 9.29 -4.94
CA PHE A 134 -1.93 8.53 -3.73
C PHE A 134 -2.12 9.44 -2.54
N ASN A 135 -3.27 9.33 -1.92
CA ASN A 135 -3.63 10.19 -0.83
C ASN A 135 -3.30 9.55 0.53
N THR A 136 -2.36 10.15 1.26
CA THR A 136 -1.87 9.60 2.53
C THR A 136 -2.70 9.94 3.76
N LYS A 137 -3.73 10.81 3.65
CA LYS A 137 -4.61 11.08 4.80
C LYS A 137 -5.90 10.28 4.71
N SER A 138 -6.48 9.97 5.87
CA SER A 138 -7.80 9.34 5.90
C SER A 138 -8.89 10.33 5.47
N VAL A 139 -10.00 9.83 4.93
CA VAL A 139 -11.17 10.64 4.58
C VAL A 139 -11.66 11.47 5.77
N GLY A 140 -11.63 10.90 6.98
CA GLY A 140 -11.99 11.62 8.20
C GLY A 140 -11.08 12.82 8.48
N LEU A 141 -9.78 12.70 8.21
CA LEU A 141 -8.85 13.83 8.29
C LEU A 141 -9.12 14.86 7.20
N PHE A 142 -9.41 14.46 5.96
CA PHE A 142 -9.81 15.40 4.90
C PHE A 142 -11.05 16.19 5.24
N ILE A 143 -12.08 15.52 5.72
CA ILE A 143 -13.32 16.16 6.15
C ILE A 143 -13.01 17.14 7.27
N LYS A 144 -12.22 16.74 8.27
CA LYS A 144 -11.83 17.63 9.37
C LYS A 144 -11.05 18.85 8.88
N GLU A 145 -10.09 18.68 7.98
CA GLU A 145 -9.30 19.79 7.42
C GLU A 145 -10.17 20.72 6.58
N ALA A 146 -11.02 20.18 5.70
CA ALA A 146 -11.95 20.95 4.89
C ALA A 146 -12.95 21.74 5.76
N MET A 147 -13.48 21.12 6.82
CA MET A 147 -14.34 21.78 7.81
C MET A 147 -13.62 22.86 8.61
N THR A 148 -12.32 22.71 8.84
CA THR A 148 -11.49 23.72 9.54
C THR A 148 -11.20 24.92 8.65
N ASN A 149 -10.91 24.67 7.37
CA ASN A 149 -10.56 25.70 6.39
C ASN A 149 -11.78 26.47 5.84
N HIS A 150 -12.99 25.91 5.98
CA HIS A 150 -14.25 26.56 5.58
C HIS A 150 -15.25 26.61 6.75
N PRO A 151 -14.98 27.41 7.80
CA PRO A 151 -15.81 27.43 9.01
C PRO A 151 -17.26 27.90 8.77
N ASN A 152 -17.51 28.62 7.66
CA ASN A 152 -18.80 29.23 7.33
C ASN A 152 -19.75 28.32 6.52
N GLN A 153 -19.31 27.13 6.09
CA GLN A 153 -20.14 26.15 5.36
C GLN A 153 -20.91 25.20 6.31
N ARG A 154 -21.24 25.65 7.52
CA ARG A 154 -22.08 24.91 8.47
C ARG A 154 -23.55 24.93 8.04
N LYS A 155 -23.92 24.10 7.05
CA LYS A 155 -25.32 23.69 6.87
C LYS A 155 -25.42 22.19 6.62
N ASN A 156 -25.95 21.53 7.66
CA ASN A 156 -26.61 20.23 7.71
C ASN A 156 -25.93 18.96 7.17
N SER A 157 -26.01 17.95 8.06
CA SER A 157 -25.91 16.51 7.82
C SER A 157 -24.53 15.87 7.86
N TYR A 158 -24.17 15.33 9.03
CA TYR A 158 -23.84 13.91 9.17
C TYR A 158 -24.21 13.47 10.59
N LYS A 159 -25.40 12.86 10.76
CA LYS A 159 -25.61 11.92 11.88
C LYS A 159 -24.86 10.64 11.49
N GLY A 160 -23.62 10.52 11.94
CA GLY A 160 -22.82 9.31 11.70
C GLY A 160 -23.45 8.13 12.43
N GLU A 161 -23.97 7.16 11.68
CA GLU A 161 -24.29 5.84 12.24
C GLU A 161 -22.99 5.16 12.66
N LYS A 162 -22.99 4.63 13.88
CA LYS A 162 -21.85 3.92 14.46
C LYS A 162 -21.80 2.52 13.86
N TRP A 163 -21.08 2.36 12.75
CA TRP A 163 -20.79 1.05 12.19
C TRP A 163 -19.92 0.25 13.17
N LYS A 164 -20.46 -0.84 13.73
CA LYS A 164 -19.65 -1.84 14.40
C LYS A 164 -18.83 -2.57 13.33
N SER A 165 -17.58 -2.15 13.16
CA SER A 165 -16.59 -2.93 12.43
C SER A 165 -16.38 -4.24 13.18
N ASN A 166 -16.84 -5.34 12.60
CA ASN A 166 -16.35 -6.66 12.98
C ASN A 166 -14.87 -6.70 12.64
N LYS A 167 -14.02 -6.58 13.66
CA LYS A 167 -12.57 -6.76 13.55
C LYS A 167 -12.27 -8.20 13.16
N LYS A 168 -12.28 -8.47 11.86
CA LYS A 168 -11.61 -9.63 11.23
C LYS A 168 -11.64 -9.41 9.71
N GLU A 169 -10.80 -8.51 9.22
CA GLU A 169 -10.37 -8.51 7.81
C GLU A 169 -9.09 -7.68 7.69
N MET A 170 -7.95 -8.38 7.65
CA MET A 170 -6.62 -7.84 7.35
C MET A 170 -6.49 -7.48 5.87
N CYS A 171 -5.62 -6.52 5.57
CA CYS A 171 -4.98 -6.22 4.27
C CYS A 171 -5.67 -6.83 3.04
N LYS A 172 -6.41 -6.01 2.29
CA LYS A 172 -6.93 -6.41 0.98
C LYS A 172 -5.85 -6.14 -0.06
N VAL A 173 -5.35 -7.22 -0.67
CA VAL A 173 -4.61 -7.12 -1.93
C VAL A 173 -5.66 -7.14 -3.05
N CYS A 174 -5.86 -6.00 -3.69
CA CYS A 174 -6.76 -5.88 -4.84
C CYS A 174 -5.96 -6.08 -6.12
N ALA A 175 -6.35 -7.05 -6.93
CA ALA A 175 -5.74 -7.26 -8.24
C ALA A 175 -6.50 -6.45 -9.30
N MET A 176 -5.78 -5.73 -10.15
CA MET A 176 -6.33 -4.84 -11.18
C MET A 176 -5.90 -5.31 -12.57
N LYS A 177 -6.86 -5.29 -13.52
CA LYS A 177 -6.59 -5.54 -14.94
C LYS A 177 -5.97 -4.31 -15.56
#